data_AF-A0A959VJ84-F1
#
_entry.id   AF-A0A959VJ84-F1
#
_cell.length_a   1.000
_cell.length_b   1.000
_cell.length_c   1.000
_cell.angle_alpha   90.00
_cell.angle_beta   90.00
_cell.angle_gamma   90.00
#
_symmetry.space_group_name_H-M   'P 1'
#
loop_
_entity.id
_entity.type
_entity.pdbx_description
1 polymer ?
#
loop_
_entity_poly.entity_id
_entity_poly.type
_entity_poly.pdbx_seq_one_letter_code
_entity_poly.pdbx_strand_id
1 'polypeptide(L)'
;MDQTSTLSAESMAATLSDFIAQGVAALGGRTDTIDPGHREAFHWPPHAISHDFKIDSTAFLDRRDISIRGENLRVHIAHTDHGVFGRIEDLWNEARGESIEEVEEQLVASAEPWFDRMDAITKTLGRKERYHGTLNDLDPMELVKLLYCPDRDVAHHAMVEIEKHASTGLFLPSLVTILNDDQHPYRRIAQWCVLDMLEDSSAFCKSPEEGDEAVGAVRNLIWRATDDYARAVFKAGVVLGGHICTPKAGDVLVECFRAPHKIGRRSAYHAVFHYVEWVPESRERIVSELRSAAEVEQVAQLKEFALNMANDIANEDADHIPEPVFPEEIK
;
A
#
# COMPACT_ATOMS: atom_id res chain seq x y z
N MET A 1 -22.44 -9.97 -30.73
CA MET A 1 -21.88 -11.17 -30.08
C MET A 1 -21.43 -10.69 -28.72
N ASP A 2 -22.31 -10.86 -27.75
CA ASP A 2 -22.15 -10.36 -26.39
C ASP A 2 -21.64 -11.53 -25.55
N GLN A 3 -20.32 -11.64 -25.43
CA GLN A 3 -19.68 -12.50 -24.45
C GLN A 3 -19.11 -11.60 -23.37
N THR A 4 -19.98 -11.01 -22.55
CA THR A 4 -19.61 -10.61 -21.20
C THR A 4 -19.28 -11.88 -20.44
N SER A 5 -18.03 -12.32 -20.55
CA SER A 5 -17.41 -13.21 -19.58
C SER A 5 -17.58 -12.53 -18.23
N THR A 6 -18.50 -13.02 -17.40
CA THR A 6 -18.59 -12.62 -16.00
C THR A 6 -17.25 -12.90 -15.36
N LEU A 7 -16.54 -11.84 -14.99
CA LEU A 7 -15.27 -11.91 -14.29
C LEU A 7 -15.48 -12.71 -13.00
N SER A 8 -14.84 -13.88 -12.89
CA SER A 8 -14.84 -14.69 -11.66
C SER A 8 -13.63 -14.37 -10.80
N ALA A 9 -13.73 -14.63 -9.50
CA ALA A 9 -12.63 -14.43 -8.56
C ALA A 9 -11.37 -15.24 -8.96
N GLU A 10 -11.52 -16.47 -9.45
CA GLU A 10 -10.37 -17.26 -9.92
C GLU A 10 -9.79 -16.70 -11.23
N SER A 11 -10.63 -16.20 -12.14
CA SER A 11 -10.17 -15.58 -13.38
C SER A 11 -9.37 -14.30 -13.12
N MET A 12 -9.71 -13.54 -12.07
CA MET A 12 -8.93 -12.39 -11.62
C MET A 12 -7.56 -12.81 -11.10
N ALA A 13 -7.49 -13.84 -10.24
CA ALA A 13 -6.23 -14.34 -9.71
C ALA A 13 -5.29 -14.88 -10.81
N ALA A 14 -5.86 -15.58 -11.80
CA ALA A 14 -5.11 -16.03 -12.98
C ALA A 14 -4.58 -14.84 -13.80
N THR A 15 -5.44 -13.86 -14.07
CA THR A 15 -5.05 -12.63 -14.78
C THR A 15 -3.97 -11.83 -14.02
N LEU A 16 -4.03 -11.83 -12.68
CA LEU A 16 -3.02 -11.21 -11.85
C LEU A 16 -1.67 -11.91 -11.96
N SER A 17 -1.67 -13.25 -11.98
CA SER A 17 -0.46 -14.04 -12.13
C SER A 17 0.24 -13.73 -13.46
N ASP A 18 -0.53 -13.61 -14.55
CA ASP A 18 0.00 -13.18 -15.85
C ASP A 18 0.54 -11.74 -15.81
N PHE A 19 -0.15 -10.84 -15.10
CA PHE A 19 0.31 -9.46 -14.90
C PHE A 19 1.65 -9.41 -14.14
N ILE A 20 1.80 -10.17 -13.05
CA ILE A 20 3.06 -10.26 -12.29
C ILE A 20 4.19 -10.73 -13.20
N ALA A 21 3.98 -11.80 -13.97
CA ALA A 21 4.98 -12.31 -14.90
C ALA A 21 5.36 -11.28 -15.99
N GLN A 22 4.39 -10.54 -16.52
CA GLN A 22 4.64 -9.45 -17.47
C GLN A 22 5.43 -8.30 -16.84
N GLY A 23 5.11 -7.92 -15.60
CA GLY A 23 5.85 -6.89 -14.86
C GLY A 23 7.31 -7.27 -14.62
N VAL A 24 7.56 -8.53 -14.23
CA VAL A 24 8.93 -9.08 -14.09
C VAL A 24 9.67 -9.03 -15.44
N ALA A 25 9.03 -9.46 -16.53
CA ALA A 25 9.63 -9.41 -17.86
C ALA A 25 9.97 -7.97 -18.31
N ALA A 26 9.06 -7.01 -18.06
CA ALA A 26 9.27 -5.60 -18.37
C ALA A 26 10.43 -4.95 -17.58
N LEU A 27 10.75 -5.48 -16.41
CA LEU A 27 11.87 -5.06 -15.57
C LEU A 27 13.15 -5.89 -15.83
N GLY A 28 13.24 -6.55 -16.99
CA GLY A 28 14.41 -7.30 -17.41
C GLY A 28 14.61 -8.62 -16.67
N GLY A 29 13.54 -9.20 -16.12
CA GLY A 29 13.58 -10.45 -15.36
C GLY A 29 14.07 -10.29 -13.92
N ARG A 30 14.19 -9.05 -13.41
CA ARG A 30 14.59 -8.80 -12.03
C ARG A 30 13.47 -9.17 -11.07
N THR A 31 13.82 -9.87 -9.99
CA THR A 31 12.89 -10.28 -8.93
C THR A 31 13.25 -9.72 -7.55
N ASP A 32 14.37 -9.01 -7.44
CA ASP A 32 14.74 -8.33 -6.19
C ASP A 32 13.68 -7.31 -5.81
N THR A 33 13.30 -7.31 -4.52
CA THR A 33 12.38 -6.31 -3.98
C THR A 33 12.97 -4.91 -4.12
N ILE A 34 12.16 -3.94 -4.53
CA ILE A 34 12.51 -2.51 -4.50
C ILE A 34 11.94 -1.90 -3.22
N ASP A 35 12.74 -1.11 -2.52
CA ASP A 35 12.26 -0.27 -1.43
C ASP A 35 11.42 0.87 -2.02
N PRO A 36 10.11 0.94 -1.72
CA PRO A 36 9.24 1.95 -2.30
C PRO A 36 9.31 3.30 -1.57
N GLY A 37 10.14 3.45 -0.54
CA GLY A 37 10.21 4.67 0.26
C GLY A 37 8.94 4.93 1.07
N HIS A 38 8.78 6.14 1.60
CA HIS A 38 7.56 6.54 2.33
C HIS A 38 6.43 6.91 1.37
N ARG A 39 5.18 6.69 1.80
CA ARG A 39 4.02 7.20 1.08
C ARG A 39 3.94 8.71 1.29
N GLU A 40 3.79 9.45 0.21
CA GLU A 40 3.46 10.88 0.21
C GLU A 40 2.00 11.02 -0.23
N ALA A 41 1.16 11.62 0.62
CA ALA A 41 -0.26 11.76 0.30
C ALA A 41 -0.45 12.75 -0.85
N PHE A 42 -1.15 12.33 -1.90
CA PHE A 42 -1.51 13.22 -3.00
C PHE A 42 -2.72 14.05 -2.62
N HIS A 43 -2.53 15.38 -2.57
CA HIS A 43 -3.59 16.32 -2.27
C HIS A 43 -3.99 17.07 -3.55
N TRP A 44 -5.18 16.77 -4.05
CA TRP A 44 -5.74 17.41 -5.23
C TRP A 44 -7.26 17.60 -5.09
N PRO A 45 -7.84 18.73 -5.52
CA PRO A 45 -7.15 19.90 -6.09
C PRO A 45 -6.26 20.64 -5.08
N PRO A 46 -5.22 21.35 -5.55
CA PRO A 46 -4.44 22.24 -4.70
C PRO A 46 -5.31 23.41 -4.21
N HIS A 47 -4.81 24.14 -3.22
CA HIS A 47 -5.48 25.35 -2.73
C HIS A 47 -5.61 26.40 -3.85
N ALA A 48 -6.82 26.88 -4.08
CA ALA A 48 -7.11 27.93 -5.05
C ALA A 48 -6.64 29.29 -4.52
N ILE A 49 -5.44 29.72 -4.94
CA ILE A 49 -4.82 30.96 -4.46
C ILE A 49 -5.67 32.22 -4.72
N SER A 50 -6.57 32.18 -5.72
CA SER A 50 -7.50 33.28 -6.00
C SER A 50 -8.46 33.57 -4.83
N HIS A 51 -8.79 32.57 -4.01
CA HIS A 51 -9.68 32.71 -2.86
C HIS A 51 -9.09 33.59 -1.77
N ASP A 52 -7.78 33.54 -1.56
CA ASP A 52 -7.09 34.34 -0.55
C ASP A 52 -7.19 35.85 -0.84
N PHE A 53 -7.36 36.20 -2.12
CA PHE A 53 -7.48 37.57 -2.60
C PHE A 53 -8.91 37.94 -3.00
N LYS A 54 -9.88 37.03 -2.80
CA LYS A 54 -11.30 37.20 -3.14
C LYS A 54 -11.50 37.59 -4.61
N ILE A 55 -10.70 37.01 -5.51
CA ILE A 55 -10.85 37.23 -6.94
C ILE A 55 -12.07 36.46 -7.42
N ASP A 56 -13.04 37.17 -7.99
CA ASP A 56 -14.26 36.56 -8.52
C ASP A 56 -13.98 35.81 -9.84
N SER A 57 -14.71 34.73 -10.07
CA SER A 57 -14.64 33.95 -11.31
C SER A 57 -14.82 34.79 -12.59
N THR A 58 -15.56 35.89 -12.51
CA THR A 58 -15.80 36.84 -13.62
C THR A 58 -14.58 37.72 -13.95
N ALA A 59 -13.54 37.75 -13.11
CA ALA A 59 -12.30 38.48 -13.37
C ALA A 59 -11.39 37.78 -14.40
N PHE A 60 -11.61 36.48 -14.65
CA PHE A 60 -10.79 35.67 -15.56
C PHE A 60 -11.24 35.82 -17.02
N LEU A 61 -10.94 36.98 -17.60
CA LEU A 61 -11.39 37.38 -18.94
C LEU A 61 -10.44 36.94 -20.06
N ASP A 62 -9.15 36.87 -19.78
CA ASP A 62 -8.13 36.52 -20.77
C ASP A 62 -7.90 35.02 -20.85
N ARG A 63 -7.47 34.55 -22.02
CA ARG A 63 -7.24 33.12 -22.29
C ARG A 63 -5.91 32.91 -23.01
N ARG A 64 -5.17 31.90 -22.58
CA ARG A 64 -3.94 31.43 -23.18
C ARG A 64 -3.97 29.91 -23.27
N ASP A 65 -3.27 29.36 -24.25
CA ASP A 65 -3.04 27.92 -24.32
C ASP A 65 -1.57 27.69 -23.95
N ILE A 66 -1.32 26.79 -22.99
CA ILE A 66 0.01 26.36 -22.61
C ILE A 66 0.17 24.87 -22.90
N SER A 67 1.41 24.41 -23.06
CA SER A 67 1.70 22.99 -23.22
C SER A 67 2.39 22.44 -21.98
N ILE A 68 1.75 21.49 -21.29
CA ILE A 68 2.33 20.77 -20.16
C ILE A 68 2.45 19.30 -20.54
N ARG A 69 3.67 18.75 -20.52
CA ARG A 69 3.97 17.36 -20.89
C ARG A 69 3.34 16.89 -22.22
N GLY A 70 3.25 17.80 -23.19
CA GLY A 70 2.72 17.54 -24.53
C GLY A 70 1.20 17.71 -24.67
N GLU A 71 0.50 18.05 -23.59
CA GLU A 71 -0.93 18.36 -23.60
C GLU A 71 -1.16 19.86 -23.66
N ASN A 72 -2.04 20.30 -24.57
CA ASN A 72 -2.40 21.70 -24.71
C ASN A 72 -3.59 22.01 -23.82
N LEU A 73 -3.35 22.82 -22.79
CA LEU A 73 -4.32 23.18 -21.76
C LEU A 73 -4.63 24.66 -21.83
N ARG A 74 -5.91 24.99 -21.64
CA ARG A 74 -6.36 26.37 -21.62
C ARG A 74 -6.20 26.96 -20.22
N VAL A 75 -5.45 28.04 -20.16
CA VAL A 75 -5.31 28.89 -18.98
C VAL A 75 -6.24 30.08 -19.10
N HIS A 76 -7.00 30.33 -18.04
CA HIS A 76 -7.78 31.53 -17.86
C HIS A 76 -6.99 32.50 -16.98
N ILE A 77 -6.90 33.77 -17.39
CA ILE A 77 -6.06 34.78 -16.75
C ILE A 77 -6.93 35.93 -16.23
N ALA A 78 -6.64 36.38 -15.00
CA ALA A 78 -7.20 37.57 -14.39
C ALA A 78 -6.08 38.56 -14.03
N HIS A 79 -6.24 39.81 -14.47
CA HIS A 79 -5.36 40.93 -14.11
C HIS A 79 -6.01 41.73 -12.98
N THR A 80 -5.31 41.88 -11.86
CA THR A 80 -5.86 42.47 -10.64
C THR A 80 -4.86 43.42 -9.97
N ASP A 81 -5.32 44.21 -9.00
CA ASP A 81 -4.45 45.04 -8.15
C ASP A 81 -3.50 44.20 -7.26
N HIS A 82 -3.72 42.89 -7.17
CA HIS A 82 -2.91 41.95 -6.41
C HIS A 82 -1.96 41.12 -7.30
N GLY A 83 -1.85 41.43 -8.59
CA GLY A 83 -1.03 40.71 -9.56
C GLY A 83 -1.85 39.96 -10.59
N VAL A 84 -1.19 39.03 -11.28
CA VAL A 84 -1.76 38.18 -12.31
C VAL A 84 -2.11 36.82 -11.70
N PHE A 85 -3.33 36.35 -11.95
CA PHE A 85 -3.79 35.02 -11.55
C PHE A 85 -4.06 34.20 -12.80
N GLY A 86 -3.67 32.94 -12.76
CA GLY A 86 -3.99 31.97 -13.81
C GLY A 86 -4.61 30.73 -13.24
N ARG A 87 -5.55 30.14 -13.98
CA ARG A 87 -6.13 28.85 -13.63
C ARG A 87 -6.34 27.96 -14.84
N ILE A 88 -6.10 26.67 -14.65
CA ILE A 88 -6.44 25.60 -15.59
C ILE A 88 -7.69 24.92 -15.06
N GLU A 89 -8.86 25.25 -15.62
CA GLU A 89 -10.14 24.74 -15.11
C GLU A 89 -10.27 23.22 -15.23
N ASP A 90 -9.68 22.59 -16.24
CA ASP A 90 -9.75 21.13 -16.41
C ASP A 90 -8.90 20.38 -15.39
N LEU A 91 -7.90 21.03 -14.79
CA LEU A 91 -7.04 20.44 -13.77
C LEU A 91 -7.35 20.94 -12.35
N TRP A 92 -8.19 21.97 -12.19
CA TRP A 92 -8.41 22.67 -10.91
C TRP A 92 -7.10 23.18 -10.28
N ASN A 93 -6.18 23.65 -11.12
CA ASN A 93 -4.89 24.19 -10.70
C ASN A 93 -4.87 25.71 -10.88
N GLU A 94 -4.38 26.44 -9.87
CA GLU A 94 -4.27 27.90 -9.89
C GLU A 94 -2.88 28.37 -9.47
N ALA A 95 -2.43 29.49 -10.04
CA ALA A 95 -1.18 30.14 -9.66
C ALA A 95 -1.32 31.67 -9.67
N ARG A 96 -0.39 32.34 -9.00
CA ARG A 96 -0.32 33.81 -8.92
C ARG A 96 1.12 34.27 -9.15
N GLY A 97 1.29 35.27 -9.99
CA GLY A 97 2.58 35.91 -10.27
C GLY A 97 2.44 37.41 -10.50
N GLU A 98 3.57 38.05 -10.75
CA GLU A 98 3.66 39.46 -11.15
C GLU A 98 3.44 39.63 -12.67
N SER A 99 3.63 38.57 -13.46
CA SER A 99 3.38 38.54 -14.90
C SER A 99 2.64 37.29 -15.37
N ILE A 100 2.21 37.26 -16.63
CA ILE A 100 1.59 36.07 -17.24
C ILE A 100 2.61 34.93 -17.31
N GLU A 101 3.83 35.22 -17.70
CA GLU A 101 4.91 34.24 -17.85
C GLU A 101 5.22 33.55 -16.52
N GLU A 102 5.28 34.31 -15.42
CA GLU A 102 5.49 33.75 -14.09
C GLU A 102 4.33 32.84 -13.66
N VAL A 103 3.09 33.25 -13.95
CA VAL A 103 1.90 32.44 -13.70
C VAL A 103 1.95 31.13 -14.49
N GLU A 104 2.33 31.17 -15.76
CA GLU A 104 2.44 29.97 -16.61
C GLU A 104 3.52 29.01 -16.09
N GLU A 105 4.71 29.53 -15.70
CA GLU A 105 5.78 28.71 -15.11
C GLU A 105 5.33 28.04 -13.81
N GLN A 106 4.62 28.77 -12.95
CA GLN A 106 4.10 28.21 -11.71
C GLN A 106 3.00 27.17 -11.96
N LEU A 107 2.10 27.39 -12.92
CA LEU A 107 1.06 26.42 -13.30
C LEU A 107 1.66 25.12 -13.82
N VAL A 108 2.72 25.21 -14.63
CA VAL A 108 3.46 24.02 -15.12
C VAL A 108 4.03 23.27 -13.92
N ALA A 109 4.79 23.96 -13.06
CA ALA A 109 5.46 23.33 -11.92
C ALA A 109 4.47 22.70 -10.92
N SER A 110 3.36 23.37 -10.62
CA SER A 110 2.36 22.86 -9.68
C SER A 110 1.49 21.72 -10.25
N ALA A 111 1.41 21.58 -11.58
CA ALA A 111 0.70 20.48 -12.22
C ALA A 111 1.54 19.18 -12.31
N GLU A 112 2.86 19.25 -12.16
CA GLU A 112 3.75 18.08 -12.31
C GLU A 112 3.32 16.87 -11.45
N PRO A 113 2.97 17.01 -10.14
CA PRO A 113 2.53 15.88 -9.33
C PRO A 113 1.27 15.20 -9.86
N TRP A 114 0.35 15.97 -10.46
CA TRP A 114 -0.86 15.41 -11.08
C TRP A 114 -0.49 14.55 -12.30
N PHE A 115 0.41 15.04 -13.15
CA PHE A 115 0.85 14.28 -14.32
C PHE A 115 1.67 13.05 -13.95
N ASP A 116 2.57 13.15 -12.98
CA ASP A 116 3.34 12.01 -12.46
C ASP A 116 2.42 10.89 -11.97
N ARG A 117 1.37 11.27 -11.23
CA ARG A 117 0.35 10.32 -10.78
C ARG A 117 -0.34 9.63 -11.95
N MET A 118 -0.75 10.39 -12.97
CA MET A 118 -1.42 9.82 -14.14
C MET A 118 -0.49 8.91 -14.96
N ASP A 119 0.79 9.28 -15.09
CA ASP A 119 1.81 8.46 -15.75
C ASP A 119 2.05 7.15 -14.98
N ALA A 120 2.08 7.20 -13.65
CA ALA A 120 2.21 6.02 -12.80
C ALA A 120 1.02 5.05 -12.99
N ILE A 121 -0.22 5.57 -12.97
CA ILE A 121 -1.43 4.78 -13.23
C ILE A 121 -1.37 4.15 -14.64
N THR A 122 -1.12 4.96 -15.68
CA THR A 122 -1.05 4.50 -17.07
C THR A 122 -0.03 3.38 -17.24
N LYS A 123 1.17 3.58 -16.70
CA LYS A 123 2.27 2.62 -16.80
C LYS A 123 1.93 1.31 -16.09
N THR A 124 1.38 1.38 -14.88
CA THR A 124 0.99 0.19 -14.11
C THR A 124 -0.14 -0.58 -14.80
N LEU A 125 -1.11 0.10 -15.41
CA LEU A 125 -2.19 -0.55 -16.16
C LEU A 125 -1.77 -1.03 -17.56
N GLY A 126 -0.57 -0.67 -18.03
CA GLY A 126 -0.10 -0.99 -19.38
C GLY A 126 -0.88 -0.27 -20.48
N ARG A 127 -1.48 0.90 -20.17
CA ARG A 127 -2.24 1.70 -21.13
C ARG A 127 -1.29 2.48 -22.05
N LYS A 128 -1.70 2.70 -23.30
CA LYS A 128 -0.91 3.49 -24.28
C LYS A 128 -1.10 4.99 -24.09
N GLU A 129 -2.31 5.39 -23.71
CA GLU A 129 -2.68 6.78 -23.50
C GLU A 129 -2.66 7.10 -22.01
N ARG A 130 -2.39 8.37 -21.69
CA ARG A 130 -2.41 8.86 -20.31
C ARG A 130 -3.81 8.65 -19.71
N TYR A 131 -3.85 8.25 -18.46
CA TYR A 131 -5.07 8.09 -17.71
C TYR A 131 -5.55 9.47 -17.25
N HIS A 132 -6.85 9.75 -17.43
CA HIS A 132 -7.48 11.01 -17.00
C HIS A 132 -8.76 10.76 -16.18
N GLY A 133 -9.06 9.49 -15.87
CA GLY A 133 -10.27 9.11 -15.14
C GLY A 133 -10.10 9.20 -13.62
N THR A 134 -11.13 8.76 -12.91
CA THR A 134 -11.11 8.55 -11.46
C THR A 134 -11.01 7.06 -11.14
N LEU A 135 -10.28 6.69 -10.08
CA LEU A 135 -9.99 5.26 -9.80
C LEU A 135 -11.26 4.44 -9.55
N ASN A 136 -12.34 5.06 -9.05
CA ASN A 136 -13.64 4.42 -8.88
C ASN A 136 -14.30 3.94 -10.19
N ASP A 137 -13.86 4.44 -11.35
CA ASP A 137 -14.34 4.03 -12.67
C ASP A 137 -13.55 2.84 -13.24
N LEU A 138 -12.48 2.40 -12.56
CA LEU A 138 -11.69 1.26 -12.98
C LEU A 138 -12.41 -0.05 -12.71
N ASP A 139 -12.19 -1.04 -13.58
CA ASP A 139 -12.69 -2.38 -13.33
C ASP A 139 -11.95 -3.04 -12.14
N PRO A 140 -12.55 -4.05 -11.48
CA PRO A 140 -11.94 -4.71 -10.33
C PRO A 140 -10.53 -5.23 -10.56
N MET A 141 -10.21 -5.71 -11.77
CA MET A 141 -8.89 -6.23 -12.09
C MET A 141 -7.87 -5.09 -12.26
N GLU A 142 -8.27 -3.97 -12.84
CA GLU A 142 -7.43 -2.76 -12.91
C GLU A 142 -7.10 -2.21 -11.53
N LEU A 143 -8.06 -2.17 -10.61
CA LEU A 143 -7.81 -1.80 -9.21
C LEU A 143 -6.76 -2.72 -8.55
N VAL A 144 -6.90 -4.04 -8.72
CA VAL A 144 -5.94 -5.01 -8.18
C VAL A 144 -4.54 -4.83 -8.78
N LYS A 145 -4.42 -4.54 -10.09
CA LYS A 145 -3.12 -4.24 -10.72
C LYS A 145 -2.47 -2.99 -10.13
N LEU A 146 -3.26 -1.96 -9.81
CA LEU A 146 -2.76 -0.72 -9.21
C LEU A 146 -2.16 -0.90 -7.82
N LEU A 147 -2.42 -2.02 -7.13
CA LEU A 147 -1.72 -2.34 -5.89
C LEU A 147 -0.20 -2.51 -6.09
N TYR A 148 0.25 -2.81 -7.32
CA TYR A 148 1.67 -2.87 -7.70
C TYR A 148 2.22 -1.53 -8.22
N CYS A 149 1.47 -0.43 -8.13
CA CYS A 149 1.93 0.87 -8.60
C CYS A 149 3.15 1.32 -7.78
N PRO A 150 4.24 1.79 -8.42
CA PRO A 150 5.40 2.31 -7.70
C PRO A 150 5.06 3.55 -6.87
N ASP A 151 4.04 4.31 -7.28
CA ASP A 151 3.45 5.36 -6.45
C ASP A 151 2.56 4.72 -5.37
N ARG A 152 3.04 4.78 -4.12
CA ARG A 152 2.36 4.21 -2.96
C ARG A 152 1.00 4.84 -2.69
N ASP A 153 0.79 6.10 -3.06
CA ASP A 153 -0.49 6.77 -2.84
C ASP A 153 -1.53 6.38 -3.89
N VAL A 154 -1.09 6.09 -5.12
CA VAL A 154 -1.95 5.43 -6.13
C VAL A 154 -2.38 4.05 -5.64
N ALA A 155 -1.45 3.22 -5.16
CA ALA A 155 -1.75 1.88 -4.66
C ALA A 155 -2.70 1.94 -3.45
N HIS A 156 -2.48 2.87 -2.52
CA HIS A 156 -3.36 3.08 -1.37
C HIS A 156 -4.77 3.54 -1.79
N HIS A 157 -4.90 4.45 -2.76
CA HIS A 157 -6.22 4.85 -3.25
C HIS A 157 -6.93 3.68 -3.95
N ALA A 158 -6.22 2.87 -4.75
CA ALA A 158 -6.81 1.67 -5.34
C ALA A 158 -7.31 0.66 -4.29
N MET A 159 -6.55 0.48 -3.20
CA MET A 159 -6.95 -0.32 -2.05
C MET A 159 -8.25 0.20 -1.41
N VAL A 160 -8.35 1.52 -1.15
CA VAL A 160 -9.58 2.14 -0.62
C VAL A 160 -10.78 1.93 -1.55
N GLU A 161 -10.59 1.97 -2.87
CA GLU A 161 -11.67 1.64 -3.81
C GLU A 161 -12.06 0.16 -3.76
N ILE A 162 -11.10 -0.76 -3.60
CA ILE A 162 -11.38 -2.20 -3.44
C ILE A 162 -12.21 -2.46 -2.17
N GLU A 163 -11.88 -1.81 -1.05
CA GLU A 163 -12.60 -1.96 0.22
C GLU A 163 -14.08 -1.60 0.11
N LYS A 164 -14.43 -0.56 -0.66
CA LYS A 164 -15.83 -0.18 -0.94
C LYS A 164 -16.63 -1.30 -1.62
N HIS A 165 -15.94 -2.25 -2.25
CA HIS A 165 -16.51 -3.37 -2.99
C HIS A 165 -16.19 -4.73 -2.37
N ALA A 166 -15.67 -4.79 -1.14
CA ALA A 166 -15.27 -6.04 -0.47
C ALA A 166 -16.40 -7.09 -0.41
N SER A 167 -17.65 -6.64 -0.27
CA SER A 167 -18.83 -7.52 -0.22
C SER A 167 -19.11 -8.30 -1.51
N THR A 168 -18.45 -7.98 -2.62
CA THR A 168 -18.63 -8.68 -3.91
C THR A 168 -18.06 -10.10 -3.91
N GLY A 169 -17.13 -10.42 -2.99
CA GLY A 169 -16.45 -11.72 -2.95
C GLY A 169 -15.47 -11.97 -4.11
N LEU A 170 -15.18 -10.95 -4.92
CA LEU A 170 -14.33 -11.10 -6.12
C LEU A 170 -12.83 -11.11 -5.82
N PHE A 171 -12.41 -10.45 -4.74
CA PHE A 171 -11.00 -10.05 -4.58
C PHE A 171 -10.13 -11.09 -3.90
N LEU A 172 -10.66 -11.89 -2.96
CA LEU A 172 -9.86 -12.70 -2.05
C LEU A 172 -8.81 -13.59 -2.76
N PRO A 173 -9.13 -14.34 -3.83
CA PRO A 173 -8.12 -15.15 -4.53
C PRO A 173 -6.95 -14.33 -5.09
N SER A 174 -7.22 -13.10 -5.54
CA SER A 174 -6.18 -12.16 -6.00
C SER A 174 -5.36 -11.61 -4.85
N LEU A 175 -5.99 -11.29 -3.70
CA LEU A 175 -5.31 -10.86 -2.49
C LEU A 175 -4.35 -11.95 -1.97
N VAL A 176 -4.79 -13.21 -1.95
CA VAL A 176 -3.96 -14.37 -1.59
C VAL A 176 -2.80 -14.53 -2.58
N THR A 177 -3.04 -14.31 -3.87
CA THR A 177 -1.98 -14.32 -4.89
C THR A 177 -0.90 -13.26 -4.59
N ILE A 178 -1.30 -12.05 -4.22
CA ILE A 178 -0.37 -10.96 -3.87
C ILE A 178 0.46 -11.30 -2.63
N LEU A 179 -0.17 -11.84 -1.59
CA LEU A 179 0.55 -12.22 -0.36
C LEU A 179 1.61 -13.31 -0.62
N ASN A 180 1.35 -14.20 -1.58
CA ASN A 180 2.29 -15.25 -1.96
C ASN A 180 3.30 -14.83 -3.03
N ASP A 181 3.20 -13.62 -3.59
CA ASP A 181 4.14 -13.12 -4.60
C ASP A 181 5.55 -12.91 -4.00
N ASP A 182 6.54 -13.58 -4.59
CA ASP A 182 7.95 -13.43 -4.27
C ASP A 182 8.78 -12.93 -5.46
N GLN A 183 8.12 -12.53 -6.56
CA GLN A 183 8.76 -12.21 -7.83
C GLN A 183 8.67 -10.72 -8.17
N HIS A 184 7.50 -10.09 -8.08
CA HIS A 184 7.36 -8.73 -8.61
C HIS A 184 8.21 -7.73 -7.79
N PRO A 185 9.04 -6.87 -8.41
CA PRO A 185 9.89 -5.94 -7.65
C PRO A 185 9.12 -4.98 -6.72
N TYR A 186 7.90 -4.59 -7.09
CA TYR A 186 7.01 -3.74 -6.29
C TYR A 186 6.05 -4.50 -5.36
N ARG A 187 6.24 -5.81 -5.16
CA ARG A 187 5.35 -6.66 -4.35
C ARG A 187 5.08 -6.16 -2.94
N ARG A 188 6.02 -5.46 -2.29
CA ARG A 188 5.85 -4.96 -0.92
C ARG A 188 4.79 -3.88 -0.81
N ILE A 189 4.60 -3.07 -1.85
CA ILE A 189 3.52 -2.08 -1.90
C ILE A 189 2.18 -2.83 -1.90
N ALA A 190 2.04 -3.79 -2.83
CA ALA A 190 0.82 -4.57 -2.98
C ALA A 190 0.51 -5.38 -1.72
N GLN A 191 1.50 -6.08 -1.17
CA GLN A 191 1.38 -6.86 0.06
C GLN A 191 0.98 -5.99 1.25
N TRP A 192 1.56 -4.80 1.39
CA TRP A 192 1.15 -3.87 2.43
C TRP A 192 -0.32 -3.48 2.29
N CYS A 193 -0.78 -3.14 1.08
CA CYS A 193 -2.18 -2.83 0.82
C CYS A 193 -3.12 -4.01 1.14
N VAL A 194 -2.73 -5.23 0.78
CA VAL A 194 -3.54 -6.42 1.11
C VAL A 194 -3.62 -6.62 2.61
N LEU A 195 -2.51 -6.42 3.32
CA LEU A 195 -2.49 -6.56 4.78
C LEU A 195 -3.35 -5.49 5.47
N ASP A 196 -3.39 -4.26 4.95
CA ASP A 196 -4.30 -3.22 5.44
C ASP A 196 -5.76 -3.64 5.29
N MET A 197 -6.14 -4.16 4.11
CA MET A 197 -7.49 -4.69 3.87
C MET A 197 -7.84 -5.87 4.78
N LEU A 198 -6.86 -6.72 5.12
CA LEU A 198 -7.06 -7.87 6.01
C LEU A 198 -7.14 -7.50 7.49
N GLU A 199 -6.97 -6.22 7.87
CA GLU A 199 -7.34 -5.75 9.21
C GLU A 199 -8.84 -5.87 9.47
N ASP A 200 -9.67 -5.80 8.42
CA ASP A 200 -11.07 -6.25 8.41
C ASP A 200 -11.21 -7.52 7.57
N SER A 201 -10.56 -8.60 8.01
CA SER A 201 -10.58 -9.87 7.29
C SER A 201 -12.00 -10.40 7.02
N SER A 202 -13.00 -10.03 7.84
CA SER A 202 -14.40 -10.43 7.67
C SER A 202 -15.07 -9.81 6.43
N ALA A 203 -14.57 -8.66 5.97
CA ALA A 203 -15.00 -8.02 4.74
C ALA A 203 -14.63 -8.86 3.51
N PHE A 204 -13.55 -9.65 3.58
CA PHE A 204 -13.01 -10.42 2.45
C PHE A 204 -13.18 -11.93 2.58
N CYS A 205 -13.04 -12.49 3.78
CA CYS A 205 -13.17 -13.91 4.08
C CYS A 205 -14.60 -14.20 4.57
N LYS A 206 -15.38 -14.91 3.76
CA LYS A 206 -16.78 -15.29 4.01
C LYS A 206 -16.93 -16.66 4.65
N SER A 207 -15.88 -17.49 4.63
CA SER A 207 -15.87 -18.77 5.32
C SER A 207 -14.61 -18.96 6.20
N PRO A 208 -14.65 -19.90 7.16
CA PRO A 208 -13.47 -20.30 7.92
C PRO A 208 -12.32 -20.80 7.02
N GLU A 209 -12.64 -21.51 5.94
CA GLU A 209 -11.65 -22.02 4.99
C GLU A 209 -10.92 -20.88 4.26
N GLU A 210 -11.65 -19.83 3.87
CA GLU A 210 -11.09 -18.62 3.27
C GLU A 210 -10.21 -17.85 4.27
N GLY A 211 -10.63 -17.74 5.54
CA GLY A 211 -9.81 -17.16 6.60
C GLY A 211 -8.52 -17.98 6.83
N ASP A 212 -8.64 -19.30 6.77
CA ASP A 212 -7.53 -20.24 6.89
C ASP A 212 -6.52 -20.15 5.74
N GLU A 213 -7.01 -19.87 4.53
CA GLU A 213 -6.19 -19.60 3.34
C GLU A 213 -5.44 -18.27 3.48
N ALA A 214 -6.13 -17.21 3.90
CA ALA A 214 -5.52 -15.91 4.18
C ALA A 214 -4.42 -16.02 5.26
N VAL A 215 -4.68 -16.72 6.37
CA VAL A 215 -3.68 -17.00 7.40
C VAL A 215 -2.46 -17.71 6.83
N GLY A 216 -2.67 -18.73 5.97
CA GLY A 216 -1.58 -19.45 5.30
C GLY A 216 -0.75 -18.55 4.37
N ALA A 217 -1.39 -17.62 3.67
CA ALA A 217 -0.71 -16.67 2.79
C ALA A 217 0.14 -15.66 3.58
N VAL A 218 -0.41 -15.10 4.66
CA VAL A 218 0.33 -14.18 5.56
C VAL A 218 1.49 -14.92 6.25
N ARG A 219 1.29 -16.16 6.68
CA ARG A 219 2.35 -17.05 7.18
C ARG A 219 3.51 -17.17 6.19
N ASN A 220 3.19 -17.44 4.92
CA ASN A 220 4.21 -17.59 3.88
C ASN A 220 5.00 -16.31 3.64
N LEU A 221 4.33 -15.15 3.69
CA LEU A 221 4.96 -13.84 3.60
C LEU A 221 6.00 -13.64 4.71
N ILE A 222 5.62 -13.89 5.98
CA ILE A 222 6.53 -13.79 7.13
C ILE A 222 7.68 -14.80 7.00
N TRP A 223 7.37 -16.03 6.64
CA TRP A 223 8.36 -17.11 6.55
C TRP A 223 9.47 -16.83 5.52
N ARG A 224 9.12 -16.23 4.37
CA ARG A 224 10.06 -15.98 3.27
C ARG A 224 10.73 -14.60 3.33
N ALA A 225 10.40 -13.78 4.33
CA ALA A 225 10.81 -12.38 4.41
C ALA A 225 12.32 -12.16 4.54
N THR A 226 12.96 -11.63 3.48
CA THR A 226 14.38 -11.21 3.49
C THR A 226 14.57 -9.71 3.76
N ASP A 227 13.48 -8.95 3.75
CA ASP A 227 13.42 -7.50 3.92
C ASP A 227 12.12 -7.15 4.65
N ASP A 228 11.99 -5.91 5.12
CA ASP A 228 10.75 -5.37 5.69
C ASP A 228 10.39 -4.02 5.03
N TYR A 229 10.59 -3.93 3.71
CA TYR A 229 10.27 -2.69 2.99
C TYR A 229 8.79 -2.36 3.09
N ALA A 230 8.49 -1.06 3.15
CA ALA A 230 7.17 -0.52 3.50
C ALA A 230 6.60 -1.04 4.84
N ARG A 231 7.40 -1.69 5.70
CA ARG A 231 6.96 -2.36 6.93
C ARG A 231 5.93 -3.48 6.69
N ALA A 232 5.95 -4.09 5.50
CA ALA A 232 4.96 -5.09 5.13
C ALA A 232 5.04 -6.37 5.98
N VAL A 233 6.24 -6.80 6.38
CA VAL A 233 6.40 -8.03 7.18
C VAL A 233 6.05 -7.77 8.63
N PHE A 234 6.37 -6.60 9.15
CA PHE A 234 5.82 -6.13 10.42
C PHE A 234 4.28 -6.14 10.42
N LYS A 235 3.66 -5.48 9.43
CA LYS A 235 2.20 -5.44 9.28
C LYS A 235 1.60 -6.84 9.18
N ALA A 236 2.26 -7.78 8.51
CA ALA A 236 1.84 -9.17 8.42
C ALA A 236 1.71 -9.83 9.81
N GLY A 237 2.68 -9.57 10.69
CA GLY A 237 2.61 -10.00 12.08
C GLY A 237 1.44 -9.37 12.83
N VAL A 238 1.29 -8.04 12.72
CA VAL A 238 0.17 -7.29 13.33
C VAL A 238 -1.19 -7.82 12.87
N VAL A 239 -1.38 -8.11 11.58
CA VAL A 239 -2.64 -8.66 11.07
C VAL A 239 -2.95 -10.04 11.67
N LEU A 240 -1.97 -10.95 11.74
CA LEU A 240 -2.19 -12.26 12.34
C LEU A 240 -2.44 -12.19 13.85
N GLY A 241 -1.68 -11.37 14.56
CA GLY A 241 -1.72 -11.27 16.02
C GLY A 241 -2.80 -10.35 16.56
N GLY A 242 -3.15 -9.28 15.86
CA GLY A 242 -4.03 -8.21 16.36
C GLY A 242 -5.38 -8.08 15.65
N HIS A 243 -5.55 -8.69 14.47
CA HIS A 243 -6.79 -8.56 13.69
C HIS A 243 -7.49 -9.90 13.44
N ILE A 244 -6.77 -10.90 12.91
CA ILE A 244 -7.35 -12.21 12.61
C ILE A 244 -7.52 -13.04 13.89
N CYS A 245 -6.47 -13.14 14.72
CA CYS A 245 -6.51 -13.65 16.09
C CYS A 245 -7.17 -15.04 16.30
N THR A 246 -7.20 -15.89 15.27
CA THR A 246 -7.75 -17.25 15.39
C THR A 246 -6.75 -18.21 16.08
N PRO A 247 -7.20 -19.36 16.63
CA PRO A 247 -6.28 -20.38 17.13
C PRO A 247 -5.21 -20.79 16.12
N LYS A 248 -5.59 -20.91 14.83
CA LYS A 248 -4.67 -21.20 13.74
C LYS A 248 -3.65 -20.08 13.52
N ALA A 249 -4.06 -18.82 13.62
CA ALA A 249 -3.13 -17.70 13.55
C ALA A 249 -2.08 -17.77 14.66
N GLY A 250 -2.48 -18.11 15.89
CA GLY A 250 -1.56 -18.35 17.00
C GLY A 250 -0.56 -19.48 16.73
N ASP A 251 -1.03 -20.62 16.22
CA ASP A 251 -0.16 -21.75 15.83
C ASP A 251 0.87 -21.36 14.76
N VAL A 252 0.42 -20.61 13.76
CA VAL A 252 1.25 -20.08 12.68
C VAL A 252 2.29 -19.09 13.18
N LEU A 253 1.93 -18.20 14.10
CA LEU A 253 2.88 -17.23 14.67
C LEU A 253 4.00 -17.94 15.43
N VAL A 254 3.66 -18.94 16.25
CA VAL A 254 4.64 -19.79 16.93
C VAL A 254 5.52 -20.55 15.94
N GLU A 255 4.95 -21.05 14.84
CA GLU A 255 5.73 -21.69 13.78
C GLU A 255 6.78 -20.70 13.19
N CYS A 256 6.38 -19.46 12.94
CA CYS A 256 7.25 -18.41 12.40
C CYS A 256 8.40 -17.98 13.34
N PHE A 257 8.44 -18.44 14.60
CA PHE A 257 9.63 -18.31 15.45
C PHE A 257 10.85 -19.02 14.86
N ARG A 258 10.63 -19.94 13.91
CA ARG A 258 11.66 -20.68 13.19
C ARG A 258 11.83 -20.19 11.75
N ALA A 259 11.27 -19.04 11.39
CA ALA A 259 11.45 -18.46 10.06
C ALA A 259 12.95 -18.36 9.74
N PRO A 260 13.38 -18.73 8.52
CA PRO A 260 14.79 -18.74 8.14
C PRO A 260 15.49 -17.40 8.38
N HIS A 261 14.78 -16.30 8.12
CA HIS A 261 15.33 -14.96 8.21
C HIS A 261 14.90 -14.24 9.49
N LYS A 262 15.80 -13.39 10.01
CA LYS A 262 15.59 -12.65 11.26
C LYS A 262 14.41 -11.68 11.22
N ILE A 263 14.08 -11.14 10.05
CA ILE A 263 12.93 -10.24 9.86
C ILE A 263 11.61 -10.96 10.15
N GLY A 264 11.43 -12.17 9.60
CA GLY A 264 10.25 -12.98 9.86
C GLY A 264 10.11 -13.35 11.34
N ARG A 265 11.22 -13.74 11.98
CA ARG A 265 11.23 -14.04 13.43
C ARG A 265 10.91 -12.82 14.29
N ARG A 266 11.49 -11.64 13.99
CA ARG A 266 11.18 -10.36 14.66
C ARG A 266 9.68 -10.09 14.64
N SER A 267 9.08 -10.13 13.45
CA SER A 267 7.66 -9.88 13.26
C SER A 267 6.79 -10.88 14.04
N ALA A 268 7.15 -12.17 14.01
CA ALA A 268 6.43 -13.20 14.77
C ALA A 268 6.53 -12.99 16.29
N TYR A 269 7.72 -12.68 16.81
CA TYR A 269 7.91 -12.40 18.24
C TYR A 269 7.09 -11.19 18.69
N HIS A 270 7.05 -10.12 17.89
CA HIS A 270 6.18 -8.97 18.16
C HIS A 270 4.70 -9.38 18.14
N ALA A 271 4.27 -10.03 17.06
CA ALA A 271 2.86 -10.34 16.81
C ALA A 271 2.20 -11.16 17.91
N VAL A 272 2.95 -12.07 18.57
CA VAL A 272 2.38 -12.88 19.64
C VAL A 272 2.02 -12.08 20.89
N PHE A 273 2.58 -10.88 21.07
CA PHE A 273 2.12 -9.95 22.11
C PHE A 273 0.68 -9.52 21.82
N HIS A 274 0.40 -9.03 20.62
CA HIS A 274 -0.96 -8.65 20.23
C HIS A 274 -1.90 -9.85 20.25
N TYR A 275 -1.41 -11.04 19.90
CA TYR A 275 -2.21 -12.25 19.94
C TYR A 275 -2.74 -12.57 21.34
N VAL A 276 -1.90 -12.45 22.37
CA VAL A 276 -2.33 -12.72 23.75
C VAL A 276 -3.25 -11.66 24.33
N GLU A 277 -3.29 -10.45 23.76
CA GLU A 277 -4.30 -9.43 24.12
C GLU A 277 -5.71 -9.90 23.75
N TRP A 278 -5.85 -10.59 22.61
CA TRP A 278 -7.12 -11.11 22.12
C TRP A 278 -7.43 -12.54 22.59
N VAL A 279 -6.39 -13.34 22.85
CA VAL A 279 -6.49 -14.75 23.24
C VAL A 279 -5.69 -15.01 24.52
N PRO A 280 -6.11 -14.44 25.67
CA PRO A 280 -5.34 -14.48 26.92
C PRO A 280 -5.09 -15.89 27.46
N GLU A 281 -5.92 -16.86 27.13
CA GLU A 281 -5.73 -18.27 27.49
C GLU A 281 -4.47 -18.89 26.86
N SER A 282 -3.95 -18.30 25.78
CA SER A 282 -2.71 -18.77 25.12
C SER A 282 -1.45 -18.26 25.79
N ARG A 283 -1.55 -17.37 26.79
CA ARG A 283 -0.43 -16.67 27.41
C ARG A 283 0.69 -17.60 27.89
N GLU A 284 0.36 -18.59 28.71
CA GLU A 284 1.37 -19.52 29.26
C GLU A 284 2.13 -20.26 28.16
N ARG A 285 1.40 -20.71 27.13
CA ARG A 285 1.99 -21.35 25.96
C ARG A 285 2.93 -20.40 25.22
N ILE A 286 2.48 -19.19 24.89
CA ILE A 286 3.28 -18.21 24.14
C ILE A 286 4.55 -17.81 24.90
N VAL A 287 4.46 -17.58 26.21
CA VAL A 287 5.63 -17.29 27.06
C VAL A 287 6.62 -18.45 27.02
N SER A 288 6.14 -19.70 27.11
CA SER A 288 6.99 -20.88 27.03
C SER A 288 7.68 -21.00 25.67
N GLU A 289 6.96 -20.75 24.58
CA GLU A 289 7.50 -20.82 23.21
C GLU A 289 8.52 -19.71 22.93
N LEU A 290 8.28 -18.48 23.39
CA LEU A 290 9.24 -17.38 23.26
C LEU A 290 10.54 -17.64 24.02
N ARG A 291 10.45 -18.16 25.25
CA ARG A 291 11.63 -18.56 26.04
C ARG A 291 12.41 -19.67 25.35
N SER A 292 11.72 -20.68 24.83
CA SER A 292 12.33 -21.77 24.07
C SER A 292 12.99 -21.28 22.79
N ALA A 293 12.36 -20.34 22.07
CA ALA A 293 12.94 -19.72 20.89
C ALA A 293 14.21 -18.92 21.22
N ALA A 294 14.21 -18.18 22.33
CA ALA A 294 15.37 -17.42 22.79
C ALA A 294 16.58 -18.31 23.17
N GLU A 295 16.36 -19.54 23.62
CA GLU A 295 17.45 -20.49 23.93
C GLU A 295 18.24 -20.90 22.68
N VAL A 296 17.56 -21.01 21.54
CA VAL A 296 18.15 -21.48 20.27
C VAL A 296 18.45 -20.35 19.28
N GLU A 297 18.00 -19.13 19.55
CA GLU A 297 18.25 -17.96 18.70
C GLU A 297 19.74 -17.60 18.66
N GLN A 298 20.25 -17.43 17.44
CA GLN A 298 21.66 -17.15 17.16
C GLN A 298 21.93 -15.65 17.04
N VAL A 299 20.91 -14.86 16.71
CA VAL A 299 20.99 -13.40 16.62
C VAL A 299 20.79 -12.82 18.03
N ALA A 300 21.87 -12.35 18.65
CA ALA A 300 21.84 -11.86 20.04
C ALA A 300 20.72 -10.85 20.33
N GLN A 301 20.49 -9.90 19.42
CA GLN A 301 19.44 -8.89 19.55
C GLN A 301 18.03 -9.50 19.53
N LEU A 302 17.79 -10.55 18.72
CA LEU A 302 16.51 -11.25 18.69
C LEU A 302 16.30 -12.14 19.90
N LYS A 303 17.38 -12.74 20.42
CA LYS A 303 17.33 -13.51 21.67
C LYS A 303 16.86 -12.63 22.83
N GLU A 304 17.46 -11.45 22.97
CA GLU A 304 17.06 -10.47 23.97
C GLU A 304 15.61 -10.01 23.74
N PHE A 305 15.25 -9.72 22.49
CA PHE A 305 13.88 -9.33 22.13
C PHE A 305 12.85 -10.38 22.53
N ALA A 306 13.08 -11.66 22.20
CA ALA A 306 12.17 -12.74 22.56
C ALA A 306 12.04 -12.95 24.07
N LEU A 307 13.12 -12.81 24.85
CA LEU A 307 13.08 -12.90 26.31
C LEU A 307 12.31 -11.75 26.94
N ASN A 308 12.56 -10.52 26.48
CA ASN A 308 11.88 -9.34 26.98
C ASN A 308 10.38 -9.42 26.63
N MET A 309 10.04 -9.79 25.40
CA MET A 309 8.65 -10.00 25.00
C MET A 309 7.95 -11.08 25.86
N ALA A 310 8.64 -12.17 26.18
CA ALA A 310 8.10 -13.20 27.07
C ALA A 310 7.85 -12.66 28.49
N ASN A 311 8.67 -11.72 28.97
CA ASN A 311 8.48 -11.08 30.26
C ASN A 311 7.31 -10.10 30.23
N ASP A 312 7.22 -9.25 29.20
CA ASP A 312 6.14 -8.27 29.02
C ASP A 312 4.77 -9.00 29.01
N ILE A 313 4.68 -10.09 28.23
CA ILE A 313 3.47 -10.94 28.18
C ILE A 313 3.17 -11.60 29.53
N ALA A 314 4.19 -12.11 30.23
CA ALA A 314 4.00 -12.79 31.52
C ALA A 314 3.57 -11.83 32.63
N ASN A 315 3.99 -10.57 32.56
CA ASN A 315 3.64 -9.52 33.51
C ASN A 315 2.31 -8.82 33.18
N GLU A 316 1.72 -9.11 32.02
CA GLU A 316 0.53 -8.43 31.51
C GLU A 316 0.77 -6.91 31.35
N ASP A 317 1.97 -6.55 30.87
CA ASP A 317 2.33 -5.17 30.62
C ASP A 317 1.44 -4.57 29.50
N ALA A 318 1.09 -3.30 29.64
CA ALA A 318 0.21 -2.60 28.67
C ALA A 318 0.95 -2.20 27.38
N ASP A 319 2.27 -2.02 27.48
CA ASP A 319 3.15 -1.71 26.36
C ASP A 319 4.25 -2.78 26.33
N HIS A 320 4.69 -3.14 25.12
CA HIS A 320 5.83 -4.03 24.94
C HIS A 320 7.09 -3.24 24.54
N ILE A 321 8.25 -3.85 24.72
CA ILE A 321 9.51 -3.27 24.26
C ILE A 321 9.49 -2.99 22.73
N PRO A 322 10.15 -1.91 22.26
CA PRO A 322 10.17 -1.59 20.84
C PRO A 322 10.92 -2.66 20.04
N GLU A 323 10.50 -2.85 18.78
CA GLU A 323 11.17 -3.79 17.89
C GLU A 323 12.64 -3.41 17.65
N PRO A 324 13.54 -4.41 17.60
CA PRO A 324 14.92 -4.17 17.23
C PRO A 324 15.04 -3.75 15.76
N VAL A 325 15.74 -2.65 15.52
CA VAL A 325 16.22 -2.26 14.20
C VAL A 325 17.59 -2.90 13.97
N PHE A 326 17.74 -3.63 12.87
CA PHE A 326 19.00 -4.25 12.51
C PHE A 326 19.92 -3.24 11.79
N PRO A 327 21.25 -3.36 11.94
CA PRO A 327 22.19 -2.42 11.33
C PRO A 327 22.03 -2.22 9.82
N GLU A 328 21.66 -3.27 9.08
CA GLU A 328 21.46 -3.20 7.63
C GLU A 328 20.16 -2.49 7.18
N GLU A 329 19.24 -2.22 8.12
CA GLU A 329 17.97 -1.51 7.87
C GLU A 329 18.13 0.02 8.04
N ILE A 330 19.24 0.47 8.62
CA ILE A 330 19.55 1.89 8.77
C ILE A 330 20.25 2.34 7.48
N LYS A 331 19.48 2.84 6.50
CA LYS A 331 20.00 3.37 5.24
C LYS A 331 19.64 4.84 5.06
#